data_AF-A0A448WRL9-F1
#
_entry.id   AF-A0A448WRL9-F1
#
_cell.length_a   1.000
_cell.length_b   1.000
_cell.length_c   1.000
_cell.angle_alpha   90.00
_cell.angle_beta   90.00
_cell.angle_gamma   90.00
#
_symmetry.space_group_name_H-M   'P 1'
#
loop_
_entity.id
_entity.type
_entity.pdbx_description
1 polymer ?
#
loop_
_entity_poly.entity_id
_entity_poly.type
_entity_poly.pdbx_seq_one_letter_code
_entity_poly.pdbx_strand_id
1 'polypeptide(L)'
;DNLFENWFWFRYPVITVEVKLRRPVGTVFSVFGGPIYLVSRSPANYSVKLFGVYEYPYYDQRSEKSKEVWESGKWLDYTIPFMEFSADTWSFCVETKLFRNSSALDMYLRTTAGFDRIGKTMTNFVGMHYNESRIMKMSFDVQISVGAAHAGYPIMAHLYWQDDLVNINKTMTTNIWGYCHEFGHNLQRPWYMLEQCLEVTNNIMCLVAYNYVLNMSQFELGKGIVMSRLDAIVNWWNSNGTYPDWSNMGEMYYAYIGTTMGIAAVGNTWRAYELHPEIRERRGFDLTTVGIFIQHGNY
;
A
#
# COMPACT_ATOMS: atom_id res chain seq x y z
N ASP A 1 -5.30 11.67 6.36
CA ASP A 1 -5.34 11.25 7.76
C ASP A 1 -6.04 12.29 8.61
N ASN A 2 -6.70 11.89 9.70
CA ASN A 2 -7.43 12.78 10.60
C ASN A 2 -6.90 12.64 12.03
N LEU A 3 -6.45 13.74 12.63
CA LEU A 3 -5.81 13.73 13.95
C LEU A 3 -6.73 14.18 15.10
N PHE A 4 -8.05 14.34 14.89
CA PHE A 4 -8.94 14.87 15.94
C PHE A 4 -8.94 14.03 17.23
N GLU A 5 -8.69 12.72 17.12
CA GLU A 5 -8.62 11.80 18.26
C GLU A 5 -7.26 11.84 18.99
N ASN A 6 -6.24 12.49 18.42
CA ASN A 6 -4.93 12.62 19.05
C ASN A 6 -4.97 13.65 20.18
N TRP A 7 -4.33 13.32 21.32
CA TRP A 7 -4.24 14.23 22.47
C TRP A 7 -3.49 15.54 22.21
N PHE A 8 -2.58 15.54 21.23
CA PHE A 8 -1.83 16.73 20.82
C PHE A 8 -1.68 16.76 19.30
N TRP A 9 -1.52 17.96 18.75
CA TRP A 9 -1.41 18.19 17.31
C TRP A 9 -0.12 18.92 16.97
N PHE A 10 0.72 18.32 16.14
CA PHE A 10 1.90 18.94 15.54
C PHE A 10 1.58 19.63 14.21
N ARG A 11 0.40 19.36 13.65
CA ARG A 11 -0.20 20.07 12.51
C ARG A 11 -1.72 20.08 12.65
N TYR A 12 -2.41 20.88 11.84
CA TYR A 12 -3.88 20.86 11.81
C TYR A 12 -4.41 19.45 11.55
N PRO A 13 -5.47 19.00 12.26
CA PRO A 13 -5.97 17.63 12.16
C PRO A 13 -6.37 17.18 10.76
N VAL A 14 -7.04 18.08 10.04
CA VAL A 14 -7.49 17.86 8.67
C VAL A 14 -7.04 19.07 7.83
N ILE A 15 -6.28 18.78 6.78
CA ILE A 15 -5.73 19.79 5.85
C ILE A 15 -6.25 19.63 4.42
N THR A 16 -7.24 18.76 4.22
CA THR A 16 -7.85 18.49 2.91
C THR A 16 -9.13 19.29 2.72
N VAL A 17 -9.42 19.65 1.46
CA VAL A 17 -10.68 20.26 1.05
C VAL A 17 -11.25 19.41 -0.07
N GLU A 18 -12.46 18.88 0.14
CA GLU A 18 -13.16 18.09 -0.86
C GLU A 18 -14.36 18.85 -1.41
N VAL A 19 -14.45 18.94 -2.74
CA VAL A 19 -15.56 19.60 -3.43
C VAL A 19 -16.12 18.66 -4.48
N LYS A 20 -17.44 18.46 -4.47
CA LYS A 20 -18.13 17.74 -5.55
C LYS A 20 -18.15 18.62 -6.80
N LEU A 21 -17.46 18.17 -7.84
CA LEU A 21 -17.47 18.86 -9.13
C LEU A 21 -18.86 18.76 -9.76
N ARG A 22 -19.53 19.90 -9.93
CA ARG A 22 -20.77 20.07 -10.68
C ARG A 22 -20.54 21.15 -11.73
N ARG A 23 -21.19 21.10 -12.89
CA ARG A 23 -21.12 22.21 -13.84
C ARG A 23 -22.13 23.30 -13.46
N PRO A 24 -21.71 24.58 -13.36
CA PRO A 24 -20.33 25.10 -13.34
C PRO A 24 -19.65 24.87 -11.98
N VAL A 25 -18.35 24.58 -11.98
CA VAL A 25 -17.56 24.54 -10.73
C VAL A 25 -17.12 25.98 -10.48
N GLY A 26 -17.53 26.55 -9.34
CA GLY A 26 -17.09 27.89 -8.94
C GLY A 26 -15.66 27.89 -8.41
N THR A 27 -15.31 28.91 -7.63
CA THR A 27 -14.01 29.02 -6.97
C THR A 27 -13.89 28.01 -5.82
N VAL A 28 -12.78 27.30 -5.75
CA VAL A 28 -12.39 26.45 -4.62
C VAL A 28 -11.17 27.09 -3.94
N PHE A 29 -11.15 27.09 -2.62
CA PHE A 29 -10.08 27.67 -1.81
C PHE A 29 -9.61 26.68 -0.75
N SER A 30 -8.30 26.66 -0.50
CA SER A 30 -7.67 25.93 0.61
C SER A 30 -6.77 26.88 1.39
N VAL A 31 -6.91 26.89 2.72
CA VAL A 31 -6.06 27.70 3.61
C VAL A 31 -4.59 27.23 3.56
N PHE A 32 -4.38 25.93 3.32
CA PHE A 32 -3.05 25.31 3.38
C PHE A 32 -2.39 25.17 2.00
N GLY A 33 -3.16 25.32 0.92
CA GLY A 33 -2.74 24.91 -0.42
C GLY A 33 -2.60 23.39 -0.53
N GLY A 34 -1.88 22.91 -1.55
CA GLY A 34 -1.61 21.50 -1.78
C GLY A 34 -1.91 21.03 -3.21
N PRO A 35 -1.52 19.77 -3.55
CA PRO A 35 -1.84 19.19 -4.84
C PRO A 35 -3.34 19.03 -5.03
N ILE A 36 -3.79 19.20 -6.28
CA ILE A 36 -5.20 19.03 -6.66
C ILE A 36 -5.38 17.64 -7.25
N TYR A 37 -6.25 16.84 -6.63
CA TYR A 37 -6.62 15.52 -7.11
C TYR A 37 -8.02 15.52 -7.72
N LEU A 38 -8.15 14.96 -8.93
CA LEU A 38 -9.45 14.67 -9.54
C LEU A 38 -9.83 13.23 -9.21
N VAL A 39 -10.92 13.07 -8.45
CA VAL A 39 -11.40 11.75 -8.03
C VAL A 39 -12.70 11.43 -8.76
N SER A 40 -12.69 10.34 -9.52
CA SER A 40 -13.88 9.80 -10.20
C SER A 40 -14.22 8.42 -9.67
N ARG A 41 -15.51 8.13 -9.52
CA ARG A 41 -16.01 6.79 -9.14
C ARG A 41 -16.19 5.85 -10.33
N SER A 42 -16.12 6.39 -11.55
CA SER A 42 -16.23 5.62 -12.79
C SER A 42 -15.17 6.07 -13.80
N PRO A 43 -14.73 5.17 -14.69
CA PRO A 43 -13.96 5.56 -15.86
C PRO A 43 -14.78 6.58 -16.66
N ALA A 44 -14.26 7.79 -16.79
CA ALA A 44 -14.89 8.85 -17.56
C ALA A 44 -13.84 9.88 -17.96
N ASN A 45 -14.03 10.45 -19.15
CA ASN A 45 -13.17 11.51 -19.66
C ASN A 45 -13.72 12.86 -19.20
N TYR A 46 -12.92 13.60 -18.44
CA TYR A 46 -13.25 14.94 -17.98
C TYR A 46 -12.23 15.93 -18.53
N SER A 47 -12.72 17.01 -19.13
CA SER A 47 -11.89 18.19 -19.42
C SER A 47 -12.08 19.21 -18.31
N VAL A 48 -10.99 19.48 -17.58
CA VAL A 48 -10.95 20.44 -16.48
C VAL A 48 -9.95 21.53 -16.84
N LYS A 49 -10.36 22.79 -16.72
CA LYS A 49 -9.46 23.95 -16.85
C LYS A 49 -9.34 24.62 -15.49
N LEU A 50 -8.11 24.67 -14.98
CA LEU A 50 -7.79 25.30 -13.71
C LEU A 50 -7.20 26.68 -13.96
N PHE A 51 -7.53 27.64 -13.10
CA PHE A 51 -7.01 29.00 -13.12
C PHE A 51 -6.47 29.34 -11.73
N GLY A 52 -5.41 30.16 -11.65
CA GLY A 52 -4.81 30.55 -10.37
C GLY A 52 -4.08 29.40 -9.66
N VAL A 53 -3.55 28.44 -10.40
CA VAL A 53 -2.80 27.28 -9.88
C VAL A 53 -1.33 27.39 -10.22
N TYR A 54 -0.49 26.79 -9.39
CA TYR A 54 0.94 26.62 -9.64
C TYR A 54 1.22 25.21 -10.14
N GLU A 55 2.30 25.05 -10.89
CA GLU A 55 2.79 23.72 -11.27
C GLU A 55 3.31 22.99 -10.02
N TYR A 56 2.99 21.71 -9.93
CA TYR A 56 3.38 20.84 -8.82
C TYR A 56 4.47 19.86 -9.31
N PRO A 57 5.56 19.63 -8.55
CA PRO A 57 6.60 18.71 -8.98
C PRO A 57 6.02 17.30 -8.96
N TYR A 58 5.86 16.73 -10.14
CA TYR A 58 5.26 15.42 -10.35
C TYR A 58 6.08 14.62 -11.35
N TYR A 59 6.57 13.47 -10.90
CA TYR A 59 7.27 12.50 -11.75
C TYR A 59 6.38 11.28 -11.99
N ASP A 60 5.99 11.04 -13.23
CA ASP A 60 5.27 9.85 -13.64
C ASP A 60 6.15 8.99 -14.53
N GLN A 61 6.58 7.86 -14.00
CA GLN A 61 7.43 6.90 -14.69
C GLN A 61 6.81 6.38 -16.01
N ARG A 62 5.49 6.42 -16.12
CA ARG A 62 4.73 5.95 -17.29
C ARG A 62 4.64 6.99 -18.40
N SER A 63 4.99 8.24 -18.11
CA SER A 63 4.87 9.36 -19.05
C SER A 63 6.23 9.78 -19.58
N GLU A 64 6.45 9.62 -20.90
CA GLU A 64 7.68 10.14 -21.54
C GLU A 64 7.84 11.63 -21.29
N LYS A 65 6.73 12.37 -21.35
CA LYS A 65 6.78 13.81 -21.12
C LYS A 65 7.20 14.17 -19.70
N SER A 66 6.74 13.40 -18.71
CA SER A 66 7.14 13.64 -17.32
C SER A 66 8.63 13.37 -17.12
N LYS A 67 9.15 12.29 -17.72
CA LYS A 67 10.59 11.97 -17.70
C LYS A 67 11.44 13.06 -18.36
N GLU A 68 11.03 13.56 -19.53
CA GLU A 68 11.71 14.69 -20.20
C GLU A 68 11.74 15.95 -19.33
N VAL A 69 10.62 16.32 -18.72
CA VAL A 69 10.52 17.51 -17.85
C VAL A 69 11.39 17.36 -16.60
N TRP A 70 11.52 16.14 -16.09
CA TRP A 70 12.38 15.83 -14.95
C TRP A 70 13.86 16.01 -15.30
N GLU A 71 14.29 15.41 -16.42
CA GLU A 71 15.66 15.52 -16.94
C GLU A 71 16.04 16.94 -17.38
N SER A 72 15.06 17.80 -17.69
CA SER A 72 15.33 19.19 -18.03
C SER A 72 15.81 20.04 -16.84
N GLY A 73 15.83 19.49 -15.61
CA GLY A 73 16.23 20.21 -14.40
C GLY A 73 15.21 21.25 -13.92
N LYS A 74 13.97 21.22 -14.41
CA LYS A 74 12.92 22.20 -14.08
C LYS A 74 12.70 22.39 -12.57
N TRP A 75 12.90 21.33 -11.79
CA TRP A 75 12.55 21.28 -10.38
C TRP A 75 13.72 21.53 -9.42
N LEU A 76 14.94 21.75 -9.94
CA LEU A 76 16.16 21.87 -9.11
C LEU A 76 16.06 23.00 -8.08
N ASP A 77 15.52 24.15 -8.47
CA ASP A 77 15.40 25.35 -7.61
C ASP A 77 14.01 25.50 -6.96
N TYR A 78 13.13 24.51 -7.12
CA TYR A 78 11.75 24.62 -6.61
C TYR A 78 11.69 24.55 -5.07
N THR A 79 10.87 25.41 -4.48
CA THR A 79 10.67 25.55 -3.03
C THR A 79 9.37 24.92 -2.53
N ILE A 80 8.57 24.31 -3.42
CA ILE A 80 7.35 23.59 -3.02
C ILE A 80 7.74 22.46 -2.07
N PRO A 81 7.12 22.35 -0.88
CA PRO A 81 7.59 21.47 0.18
C PRO A 81 7.46 19.98 -0.16
N PHE A 82 6.41 19.61 -0.91
CA PHE A 82 6.14 18.22 -1.28
C PHE A 82 6.04 18.05 -2.79
N MET A 83 6.44 16.87 -3.25
CA MET A 83 6.28 16.40 -4.62
C MET A 83 5.62 15.02 -4.62
N GLU A 84 5.13 14.59 -5.78
CA GLU A 84 4.63 13.23 -5.97
C GLU A 84 5.46 12.52 -7.04
N PHE A 85 5.79 11.25 -6.83
CA PHE A 85 6.26 10.40 -7.92
C PHE A 85 5.48 9.09 -7.97
N SER A 86 5.15 8.66 -9.19
CA SER A 86 4.22 7.55 -9.43
C SER A 86 4.73 6.63 -10.52
N ALA A 87 4.33 5.37 -10.43
CA ALA A 87 4.43 4.37 -11.49
C ALA A 87 3.12 3.56 -11.57
N ASP A 88 3.18 2.28 -11.94
CA ASP A 88 2.00 1.47 -12.21
C ASP A 88 1.24 1.08 -10.94
N THR A 89 1.94 0.84 -9.84
CA THR A 89 1.33 0.31 -8.60
C THR A 89 1.53 1.18 -7.38
N TRP A 90 2.55 2.03 -7.38
CA TRP A 90 2.82 2.96 -6.28
C TRP A 90 2.84 4.41 -6.73
N SER A 91 2.39 5.28 -5.82
CA SER A 91 2.61 6.72 -5.84
C SER A 91 3.00 7.18 -4.43
N PHE A 92 4.06 7.96 -4.34
CA PHE A 92 4.62 8.47 -3.09
C PHE A 92 4.55 9.99 -3.08
N CYS A 93 3.92 10.56 -2.06
CA CYS A 93 3.98 11.99 -1.74
C CYS A 93 5.09 12.20 -0.71
N VAL A 94 6.16 12.89 -1.11
CA VAL A 94 7.44 13.01 -0.39
C VAL A 94 7.92 14.44 -0.32
N GLU A 95 8.86 14.74 0.58
CA GLU A 95 9.49 16.05 0.63
C GLU A 95 10.34 16.32 -0.63
N THR A 96 10.02 17.39 -1.36
CA THR A 96 10.68 17.76 -2.63
C THR A 96 12.19 17.86 -2.49
N LYS A 97 12.66 18.38 -1.36
CA LYS A 97 14.09 18.61 -1.08
C LYS A 97 14.95 17.34 -1.20
N LEU A 98 14.38 16.17 -0.94
CA LEU A 98 15.10 14.89 -0.95
C LEU A 98 15.24 14.30 -2.35
N PHE A 99 14.34 14.66 -3.27
CA PHE A 99 14.20 13.96 -4.55
C PHE A 99 14.42 14.85 -5.76
N ARG A 100 14.28 16.19 -5.66
CA ARG A 100 14.39 17.12 -6.81
C ARG A 100 15.72 17.05 -7.59
N ASN A 101 16.78 16.52 -6.98
CA ASN A 101 18.09 16.33 -7.59
C ASN A 101 18.31 14.91 -8.14
N SER A 102 17.32 14.03 -8.04
CA SER A 102 17.39 12.66 -8.57
C SER A 102 17.37 12.68 -10.09
N SER A 103 18.20 11.87 -10.75
CA SER A 103 18.09 11.61 -12.19
C SER A 103 16.84 10.78 -12.52
N ALA A 104 16.43 10.68 -13.78
CA ALA A 104 15.39 9.74 -14.18
C ALA A 104 15.81 8.28 -13.94
N LEU A 105 17.11 7.97 -13.95
CA LEU A 105 17.60 6.65 -13.56
C LEU A 105 17.32 6.37 -12.08
N ASP A 106 17.61 7.33 -11.20
CA ASP A 106 17.29 7.20 -9.77
C ASP A 106 15.79 7.00 -9.55
N MET A 107 14.96 7.78 -10.25
CA MET A 107 13.50 7.64 -10.18
C MET A 107 13.03 6.28 -10.71
N TYR A 108 13.62 5.77 -11.79
CA TYR A 108 13.35 4.44 -12.32
C TYR A 108 13.72 3.33 -11.34
N LEU A 109 14.87 3.46 -10.66
CA LEU A 109 15.31 2.49 -9.65
C LEU A 109 14.35 2.43 -8.46
N ARG A 110 13.88 3.59 -7.98
CA ARG A 110 12.88 3.67 -6.90
C ARG A 110 11.54 3.09 -7.33
N THR A 111 11.07 3.47 -8.52
CA THR A 111 9.75 3.08 -9.01
C THR A 111 9.78 1.67 -9.63
N THR A 112 10.12 1.58 -10.91
CA THR A 112 9.95 0.38 -11.75
C THR A 112 10.83 -0.77 -11.29
N ALA A 113 12.12 -0.54 -11.07
CA ALA A 113 13.05 -1.61 -10.68
C ALA A 113 12.89 -2.04 -9.22
N GLY A 114 12.29 -1.17 -8.40
CA GLY A 114 12.08 -1.36 -6.98
C GLY A 114 10.62 -1.66 -6.64
N PHE A 115 9.90 -0.64 -6.16
CA PHE A 115 8.58 -0.78 -5.55
C PHE A 115 7.51 -1.38 -6.48
N ASP A 116 7.57 -1.07 -7.78
CA ASP A 116 6.56 -1.55 -8.72
C ASP A 116 6.63 -3.06 -8.97
N ARG A 117 7.83 -3.67 -8.92
CA ARG A 117 7.94 -5.14 -9.01
C ARG A 117 7.20 -5.79 -7.85
N ILE A 118 7.29 -5.20 -6.66
CA ILE A 118 6.62 -5.66 -5.45
C ILE A 118 5.11 -5.46 -5.56
N GLY A 119 4.66 -4.24 -5.85
CA GLY A 119 3.24 -3.92 -5.96
C GLY A 119 2.53 -4.76 -7.04
N LYS A 120 3.17 -4.97 -8.19
CA LYS A 120 2.66 -5.84 -9.26
C LYS A 120 2.53 -7.29 -8.80
N THR A 121 3.57 -7.82 -8.16
CA THR A 121 3.60 -9.21 -7.69
C THR A 121 2.53 -9.45 -6.63
N MET A 122 2.44 -8.58 -5.63
CA MET A 122 1.45 -8.70 -4.54
C MET A 122 0.01 -8.57 -5.07
N THR A 123 -0.25 -7.58 -5.94
CA THR A 123 -1.59 -7.39 -6.53
C THR A 123 -1.99 -8.59 -7.38
N ASN A 124 -1.07 -9.10 -8.20
CA ASN A 124 -1.35 -10.27 -9.02
C ASN A 124 -1.53 -11.55 -8.20
N PHE A 125 -0.79 -11.68 -7.08
CA PHE A 125 -0.86 -12.83 -6.20
C PHE A 125 -2.25 -13.00 -5.57
N VAL A 126 -2.92 -11.90 -5.21
CA VAL A 126 -4.29 -11.95 -4.65
C VAL A 126 -5.38 -12.18 -5.71
N GLY A 127 -5.00 -12.47 -6.96
CA GLY A 127 -5.95 -12.75 -8.05
C GLY A 127 -6.49 -11.51 -8.76
N MET A 128 -5.99 -10.32 -8.42
CA MET A 128 -6.29 -9.08 -9.15
C MET A 128 -5.28 -8.90 -10.28
N HIS A 129 -5.52 -7.95 -11.20
CA HIS A 129 -4.52 -7.57 -12.18
C HIS A 129 -4.05 -6.13 -11.91
N TYR A 130 -2.74 -5.91 -11.80
CA TYR A 130 -2.20 -4.62 -11.36
C TYR A 130 -2.62 -3.44 -12.24
N ASN A 131 -2.79 -3.64 -13.55
CA ASN A 131 -3.17 -2.58 -14.49
C ASN A 131 -4.67 -2.16 -14.38
N GLU A 132 -5.50 -3.01 -13.78
CA GLU A 132 -6.93 -2.78 -13.51
C GLU A 132 -7.13 -2.29 -12.08
N SER A 133 -6.08 -2.40 -11.25
CA SER A 133 -6.09 -2.04 -9.86
C SER A 133 -5.74 -0.57 -9.66
N ARG A 134 -6.29 0.02 -8.60
CA ARG A 134 -5.97 1.39 -8.23
C ARG A 134 -4.51 1.46 -7.74
N ILE A 135 -3.75 2.44 -8.21
CA ILE A 135 -2.40 2.76 -7.72
C ILE A 135 -2.46 3.01 -6.21
N MET A 136 -1.59 2.34 -5.46
CA MET A 136 -1.42 2.56 -4.04
C MET A 136 -0.76 3.90 -3.79
N LYS A 137 -1.36 4.73 -2.93
CA LYS A 137 -0.75 6.00 -2.53
C LYS A 137 -0.17 5.88 -1.14
N MET A 138 1.03 6.40 -0.95
CA MET A 138 1.65 6.55 0.36
C MET A 138 2.06 8.00 0.57
N SER A 139 1.81 8.53 1.77
CA SER A 139 2.15 9.90 2.15
C SER A 139 2.88 9.90 3.48
N PHE A 140 3.93 10.70 3.56
CA PHE A 140 4.75 10.83 4.75
C PHE A 140 4.44 12.14 5.47
N ASP A 141 4.25 12.07 6.79
CA ASP A 141 3.70 13.18 7.55
C ASP A 141 4.46 13.45 8.87
N VAL A 142 4.52 14.74 9.20
CA VAL A 142 4.45 15.32 10.54
C VAL A 142 4.14 14.37 11.71
N GLN A 143 2.91 13.91 11.60
CA GLN A 143 2.16 13.21 12.59
C GLN A 143 1.07 12.44 11.86
N ILE A 144 0.93 11.18 12.23
CA ILE A 144 -0.15 10.31 11.78
C ILE A 144 -1.07 9.98 12.97
N SER A 145 -2.26 9.47 12.68
CA SER A 145 -3.30 9.16 13.66
C SER A 145 -2.91 8.00 14.56
N VAL A 146 -2.21 6.99 14.02
CA VAL A 146 -1.84 5.80 14.79
C VAL A 146 -0.55 5.16 14.28
N GLY A 147 0.19 4.55 15.21
CA GLY A 147 1.31 3.66 14.91
C GLY A 147 2.53 4.36 14.29
N ALA A 148 3.38 3.54 13.66
CA ALA A 148 4.54 3.99 12.89
C ALA A 148 4.21 4.21 11.40
N ALA A 149 3.25 3.44 10.91
CA ALA A 149 2.56 3.58 9.64
C ALA A 149 1.16 2.96 9.80
N HIS A 150 0.24 3.27 8.90
CA HIS A 150 -1.03 2.58 8.81
C HIS A 150 -1.61 2.60 7.40
N ALA A 151 -2.37 1.55 7.10
CA ALA A 151 -3.05 1.37 5.83
C ALA A 151 -4.19 2.37 5.63
N GLY A 152 -4.64 2.48 4.38
CA GLY A 152 -5.64 3.45 3.94
C GLY A 152 -5.37 3.96 2.53
N TYR A 153 -6.09 5.01 2.13
CA TYR A 153 -5.85 5.68 0.86
C TYR A 153 -5.78 7.20 1.05
N PRO A 154 -4.58 7.76 1.26
CA PRO A 154 -3.26 7.10 1.19
C PRO A 154 -2.94 6.23 2.41
N ILE A 155 -2.00 5.30 2.24
CA ILE A 155 -1.18 4.74 3.33
C ILE A 155 -0.41 5.91 3.96
N MET A 156 -0.40 5.97 5.28
CA MET A 156 0.30 7.03 6.02
C MET A 156 1.49 6.46 6.75
N ALA A 157 2.60 7.20 6.77
CA ALA A 157 3.74 6.90 7.61
C ALA A 157 4.37 8.19 8.13
N HIS A 158 5.17 8.09 9.20
CA HIS A 158 5.95 9.24 9.67
C HIS A 158 7.01 9.66 8.65
N LEU A 159 7.38 10.95 8.65
CA LEU A 159 8.35 11.54 7.72
C LEU A 159 9.66 10.75 7.58
N TYR A 160 10.18 10.17 8.66
CA TYR A 160 11.47 9.46 8.60
C TYR A 160 11.44 8.20 7.71
N TRP A 161 10.28 7.63 7.41
CA TRP A 161 10.19 6.50 6.47
C TRP A 161 10.58 6.90 5.05
N GLN A 162 10.41 8.16 4.65
CA GLN A 162 10.78 8.57 3.29
C GLN A 162 12.30 8.51 3.04
N ASP A 163 13.13 8.34 4.08
CA ASP A 163 14.58 8.17 3.93
C ASP A 163 14.94 6.83 3.28
N ASP A 164 14.12 5.79 3.51
CA ASP A 164 14.16 4.52 2.76
C ASP A 164 13.85 4.76 1.27
N LEU A 165 13.09 5.82 1.00
CA LEU A 165 12.86 6.47 -0.28
C LEU A 165 14.13 6.74 -1.05
N VAL A 166 15.16 7.22 -0.35
CA VAL A 166 16.41 7.80 -0.88
C VAL A 166 17.46 6.72 -1.15
N ASN A 167 17.49 5.63 -0.38
CA ASN A 167 18.42 4.51 -0.60
C ASN A 167 17.67 3.21 -0.93
N ILE A 168 17.20 3.12 -2.18
CA ILE A 168 16.37 2.00 -2.63
C ILE A 168 17.07 0.63 -2.47
N ASN A 169 18.38 0.54 -2.71
CA ASN A 169 19.12 -0.71 -2.59
C ASN A 169 19.15 -1.22 -1.14
N LYS A 170 19.35 -0.32 -0.17
CA LYS A 170 19.24 -0.66 1.24
C LYS A 170 17.81 -1.05 1.60
N THR A 171 16.82 -0.31 1.12
CA THR A 171 15.41 -0.58 1.43
C THR A 171 14.99 -1.97 0.95
N MET A 172 15.34 -2.32 -0.29
CA MET A 172 15.05 -3.63 -0.89
C MET A 172 15.68 -4.81 -0.15
N THR A 173 16.70 -4.60 0.68
CA THR A 173 17.39 -5.66 1.41
C THR A 173 17.07 -5.68 2.91
N THR A 174 16.69 -4.55 3.50
CA THR A 174 16.59 -4.42 4.97
C THR A 174 15.28 -3.86 5.48
N ASN A 175 14.60 -2.96 4.73
CA ASN A 175 13.49 -2.16 5.26
C ASN A 175 12.17 -2.29 4.49
N ILE A 176 12.11 -3.16 3.49
CA ILE A 176 10.93 -3.28 2.62
C ILE A 176 9.69 -3.89 3.31
N TRP A 177 9.88 -4.59 4.43
CA TRP A 177 8.79 -5.27 5.16
C TRP A 177 7.63 -4.33 5.49
N GLY A 178 7.92 -3.14 6.04
CA GLY A 178 6.89 -2.18 6.43
C GLY A 178 6.02 -1.74 5.26
N TYR A 179 6.62 -1.48 4.09
CA TYR A 179 5.89 -1.11 2.88
C TYR A 179 4.99 -2.24 2.36
N CYS A 180 5.51 -3.47 2.36
CA CYS A 180 4.74 -4.65 1.98
C CYS A 180 3.58 -4.92 2.96
N HIS A 181 3.81 -4.68 4.25
CA HIS A 181 2.81 -4.85 5.31
C HIS A 181 1.62 -3.90 5.10
N GLU A 182 1.88 -2.60 4.90
CA GLU A 182 0.82 -1.61 4.69
C GLU A 182 0.10 -1.78 3.34
N PHE A 183 0.83 -2.10 2.27
CA PHE A 183 0.19 -2.43 0.99
C PHE A 183 -0.64 -3.72 1.14
N GLY A 184 -0.13 -4.69 1.88
CA GLY A 184 -0.80 -5.95 2.17
C GLY A 184 -2.15 -5.76 2.86
N HIS A 185 -2.24 -4.82 3.82
CA HIS A 185 -3.52 -4.45 4.43
C HIS A 185 -4.55 -3.97 3.40
N ASN A 186 -4.15 -3.13 2.45
CA ASN A 186 -5.06 -2.65 1.42
C ASN A 186 -5.45 -3.74 0.40
N LEU A 187 -4.67 -4.83 0.31
CA LEU A 187 -5.04 -5.99 -0.47
C LEU A 187 -5.99 -6.93 0.27
N GLN A 188 -6.03 -6.93 1.61
CA GLN A 188 -6.87 -7.82 2.43
C GLN A 188 -8.35 -7.86 1.98
N ARG A 189 -8.94 -9.05 2.07
CA ARG A 189 -10.37 -9.28 1.87
C ARG A 189 -10.94 -10.10 3.02
N PRO A 190 -12.16 -9.79 3.48
CA PRO A 190 -12.80 -10.55 4.55
C PRO A 190 -12.91 -12.05 4.26
N TRP A 191 -13.18 -12.44 3.01
CA TRP A 191 -13.47 -13.84 2.64
C TRP A 191 -12.26 -14.77 2.63
N TYR A 192 -11.04 -14.27 2.70
CA TYR A 192 -9.84 -15.10 2.90
C TYR A 192 -9.17 -14.92 4.25
N MET A 193 -9.64 -13.96 5.05
CA MET A 193 -9.11 -13.68 6.39
C MET A 193 -9.75 -14.65 7.39
N LEU A 194 -8.93 -15.31 8.21
CA LEU A 194 -9.42 -16.01 9.40
C LEU A 194 -9.78 -14.99 10.49
N GLU A 195 -10.66 -15.35 11.41
CA GLU A 195 -11.04 -14.47 12.52
C GLU A 195 -9.80 -14.00 13.29
N GLN A 196 -9.71 -12.71 13.62
CA GLN A 196 -8.54 -12.10 14.32
C GLN A 196 -7.20 -12.12 13.55
N CYS A 197 -7.20 -12.36 12.23
CA CYS A 197 -5.98 -12.36 11.40
C CYS A 197 -5.71 -11.06 10.61
N LEU A 198 -6.15 -9.90 11.12
CA LEU A 198 -5.94 -8.61 10.47
C LEU A 198 -4.45 -8.27 10.33
N GLU A 199 -3.65 -8.54 11.37
CA GLU A 199 -2.18 -8.32 11.36
C GLU A 199 -1.38 -9.53 10.88
N VAL A 200 -2.07 -10.54 10.36
CA VAL A 200 -1.46 -11.79 9.93
C VAL A 200 -1.51 -11.93 8.41
N THR A 201 -2.71 -11.80 7.83
CA THR A 201 -2.91 -12.11 6.41
C THR A 201 -2.29 -11.07 5.47
N ASN A 202 -2.13 -9.83 5.93
CA ASN A 202 -1.33 -8.80 5.27
C ASN A 202 0.16 -9.22 5.18
N ASN A 203 0.72 -9.80 6.24
CA ASN A 203 2.14 -10.21 6.29
C ASN A 203 2.50 -11.31 5.28
N ILE A 204 1.51 -12.04 4.75
CA ILE A 204 1.73 -12.98 3.64
C ILE A 204 2.26 -12.24 2.41
N MET A 205 1.84 -11.00 2.18
CA MET A 205 2.33 -10.20 1.06
C MET A 205 3.80 -9.81 1.21
N CYS A 206 4.28 -9.64 2.45
CA CYS A 206 5.70 -9.55 2.71
C CYS A 206 6.40 -10.81 2.21
N LEU A 207 5.96 -11.99 2.63
CA LEU A 207 6.57 -13.26 2.20
C LEU A 207 6.58 -13.42 0.68
N VAL A 208 5.50 -13.03 0.00
CA VAL A 208 5.39 -13.03 -1.46
C VAL A 208 6.42 -12.10 -2.10
N ALA A 209 6.55 -10.87 -1.62
CA ALA A 209 7.54 -9.92 -2.12
C ALA A 209 8.97 -10.46 -1.96
N TYR A 210 9.29 -10.98 -0.78
CA TYR A 210 10.61 -11.54 -0.50
C TYR A 210 10.91 -12.76 -1.39
N ASN A 211 9.96 -13.69 -1.53
CA ASN A 211 10.18 -14.91 -2.30
C ASN A 211 10.28 -14.65 -3.81
N TYR A 212 9.34 -13.89 -4.38
CA TYR A 212 9.21 -13.76 -5.83
C TYR A 212 9.91 -12.54 -6.42
N VAL A 213 10.22 -11.52 -5.62
CA VAL A 213 10.84 -10.28 -6.13
C VAL A 213 12.29 -10.14 -5.67
N LEU A 214 12.53 -10.39 -4.38
CA LEU A 214 13.83 -10.18 -3.74
C LEU A 214 14.70 -11.45 -3.73
N ASN A 215 14.14 -12.59 -4.12
CA ASN A 215 14.80 -13.89 -4.11
C ASN A 215 15.37 -14.24 -2.72
N MET A 216 14.61 -13.91 -1.68
CA MET A 216 14.94 -14.18 -0.28
C MET A 216 13.95 -15.20 0.28
N SER A 217 14.46 -16.16 1.03
CA SER A 217 13.63 -17.16 1.67
C SER A 217 12.96 -16.60 2.93
N GLN A 218 11.75 -17.08 3.22
CA GLN A 218 11.05 -16.81 4.48
C GLN A 218 11.87 -17.21 5.72
N PHE A 219 12.80 -18.15 5.59
CA PHE A 219 13.69 -18.60 6.67
C PHE A 219 14.74 -17.56 7.05
N GLU A 220 15.33 -16.88 6.07
CA GLU A 220 16.29 -15.80 6.29
C GLU A 220 15.67 -14.61 7.04
N LEU A 221 14.34 -14.49 6.98
CA LEU A 221 13.57 -13.46 7.69
C LEU A 221 13.12 -13.90 9.09
N GLY A 222 13.39 -15.15 9.48
CA GLY A 222 12.84 -15.73 10.71
C GLY A 222 11.31 -15.92 10.68
N LYS A 223 10.71 -15.89 9.48
CA LYS A 223 9.26 -15.98 9.26
C LYS A 223 8.80 -17.29 8.61
N GLY A 224 9.74 -18.17 8.30
CA GLY A 224 9.49 -19.56 7.88
C GLY A 224 9.50 -20.55 9.05
N ILE A 225 8.93 -21.74 8.83
CA ILE A 225 8.99 -22.85 9.79
C ILE A 225 9.93 -23.92 9.26
N VAL A 226 11.03 -24.20 9.98
CA VAL A 226 11.92 -25.32 9.63
C VAL A 226 11.20 -26.65 9.90
N MET A 227 11.40 -27.66 9.05
CA MET A 227 10.66 -28.93 9.15
C MET A 227 10.80 -29.58 10.54
N SER A 228 11.97 -29.45 11.19
CA SER A 228 12.21 -29.97 12.54
C SER A 228 11.39 -29.29 13.65
N ARG A 229 10.79 -28.12 13.37
CA ARG A 229 9.87 -27.43 14.29
C ARG A 229 8.40 -27.67 13.98
N LEU A 230 8.07 -28.37 12.89
CA LEU A 230 6.68 -28.67 12.54
C LEU A 230 6.00 -29.50 13.62
N ASP A 231 6.66 -30.55 14.13
CA ASP A 231 6.09 -31.39 15.18
C ASP A 231 5.84 -30.59 16.46
N ALA A 232 6.74 -29.66 16.80
CA ALA A 232 6.55 -28.78 17.95
C ALA A 232 5.35 -27.85 17.77
N ILE A 233 5.12 -27.33 16.56
CA ILE A 233 3.97 -26.47 16.24
C ILE A 233 2.67 -27.26 16.24
N VAL A 234 2.66 -28.46 15.64
CA VAL A 234 1.50 -29.37 15.65
C VAL A 234 1.17 -29.79 17.08
N ASN A 235 2.16 -30.13 17.89
CA ASN A 235 1.96 -30.46 19.30
C ASN A 235 1.46 -29.27 20.12
N TRP A 236 2.02 -28.08 19.87
CA TRP A 236 1.55 -26.84 20.48
C TRP A 236 0.10 -26.56 20.08
N TRP A 237 -0.27 -26.75 18.81
CA TRP A 237 -1.63 -26.62 18.30
C TRP A 237 -2.60 -27.58 19.01
N ASN A 238 -2.23 -28.86 19.10
CA ASN A 238 -3.04 -29.87 19.77
C ASN A 238 -3.25 -29.58 21.27
N SER A 239 -2.32 -28.84 21.89
CA SER A 239 -2.31 -28.59 23.34
C SER A 239 -2.85 -27.21 23.74
N ASN A 240 -2.71 -26.21 22.86
CA ASN A 240 -2.96 -24.80 23.16
C ASN A 240 -3.81 -24.09 22.10
N GLY A 241 -3.99 -24.69 20.92
CA GLY A 241 -4.75 -24.10 19.84
C GLY A 241 -6.24 -24.09 20.17
N THR A 242 -6.77 -22.94 20.55
CA THR A 242 -8.22 -22.77 20.70
C THR A 242 -8.76 -22.14 19.43
N TYR A 243 -9.57 -22.90 18.71
CA TYR A 243 -10.45 -22.30 17.71
C TYR A 243 -11.43 -21.37 18.45
N PRO A 244 -11.58 -20.08 18.09
CA PRO A 244 -11.04 -19.38 16.92
C PRO A 244 -10.00 -18.26 17.22
N ASP A 245 -9.15 -18.37 18.25
CA ASP A 245 -8.08 -17.37 18.48
C ASP A 245 -6.89 -17.59 17.53
N TRP A 246 -6.98 -17.01 16.34
CA TRP A 246 -5.94 -17.08 15.32
C TRP A 246 -4.90 -15.98 15.39
N SER A 247 -5.05 -15.00 16.30
CA SER A 247 -4.16 -13.85 16.38
C SER A 247 -2.69 -14.25 16.57
N ASN A 248 -2.45 -15.30 17.35
CA ASN A 248 -1.12 -15.86 17.61
C ASN A 248 -0.73 -17.01 16.68
N MET A 249 -1.71 -17.63 16.03
CA MET A 249 -1.53 -18.89 15.27
C MET A 249 -1.50 -18.69 13.76
N GLY A 250 -2.11 -17.61 13.27
CA GLY A 250 -2.34 -17.41 11.86
C GLY A 250 -1.04 -17.28 11.07
N GLU A 251 -0.03 -16.55 11.57
CA GLU A 251 1.27 -16.45 10.88
C GLU A 251 1.90 -17.84 10.72
N MET A 252 1.83 -18.67 11.75
CA MET A 252 2.37 -20.04 11.72
C MET A 252 1.59 -20.94 10.76
N TYR A 253 0.26 -20.78 10.69
CA TYR A 253 -0.58 -21.53 9.74
C TYR A 253 -0.20 -21.22 8.28
N TYR A 254 -0.06 -19.95 7.93
CA TYR A 254 0.34 -19.57 6.57
C TYR A 254 1.80 -19.91 6.27
N ALA A 255 2.70 -19.81 7.25
CA ALA A 255 4.07 -20.28 7.12
C ALA A 255 4.13 -21.80 6.93
N TYR A 256 3.26 -22.57 7.60
CA TYR A 256 3.15 -24.02 7.43
C TYR A 256 2.72 -24.37 6.00
N ILE A 257 1.66 -23.74 5.48
CA ILE A 257 1.21 -23.95 4.11
C ILE A 257 2.31 -23.54 3.12
N GLY A 258 2.93 -22.39 3.34
CA GLY A 258 4.03 -21.87 2.53
C GLY A 258 5.21 -22.84 2.46
N THR A 259 5.63 -23.41 3.60
CA THR A 259 6.72 -24.40 3.67
C THR A 259 6.34 -25.74 3.02
N THR A 260 5.12 -26.24 3.23
CA THR A 260 4.74 -27.61 2.84
C THR A 260 4.19 -27.72 1.42
N MET A 261 3.46 -26.71 0.95
CA MET A 261 2.77 -26.71 -0.35
C MET A 261 3.29 -25.61 -1.30
N GLY A 262 4.19 -24.76 -0.82
CA GLY A 262 4.59 -23.53 -1.50
C GLY A 262 3.57 -22.41 -1.26
N ILE A 263 4.06 -21.18 -1.13
CA ILE A 263 3.20 -20.01 -0.88
C ILE A 263 2.16 -19.78 -2.00
N ALA A 264 2.43 -20.27 -3.21
CA ALA A 264 1.48 -20.29 -4.32
C ALA A 264 0.15 -21.03 -4.01
N ALA A 265 0.15 -22.01 -3.10
CA ALA A 265 -1.07 -22.68 -2.66
C ALA A 265 -2.04 -21.71 -1.98
N VAL A 266 -1.51 -20.75 -1.20
CA VAL A 266 -2.30 -19.67 -0.59
C VAL A 266 -2.87 -18.75 -1.68
N GLY A 267 -2.03 -18.31 -2.63
CA GLY A 267 -2.45 -17.44 -3.73
C GLY A 267 -3.52 -18.08 -4.62
N ASN A 268 -3.38 -19.38 -4.95
CA ASN A 268 -4.38 -20.12 -5.71
C ASN A 268 -5.73 -20.19 -4.97
N THR A 269 -5.71 -20.35 -3.65
CA THR A 269 -6.91 -20.33 -2.82
C THR A 269 -7.59 -18.96 -2.86
N TRP A 270 -6.81 -17.88 -2.75
CA TRP A 270 -7.33 -16.51 -2.81
C TRP A 270 -7.89 -16.16 -4.17
N ARG A 271 -7.17 -16.53 -5.23
CA ARG A 271 -7.65 -16.40 -6.61
C ARG A 271 -8.95 -17.18 -6.83
N ALA A 272 -9.09 -18.36 -6.26
CA ALA A 272 -10.33 -19.12 -6.35
C ALA A 272 -11.50 -18.35 -5.71
N TYR A 273 -11.32 -17.71 -4.55
CA TYR A 273 -12.36 -16.84 -3.97
C TYR A 273 -12.75 -15.67 -4.89
N GLU A 274 -11.80 -15.09 -5.62
CA GLU A 274 -12.11 -14.00 -6.55
C GLU A 274 -12.86 -14.47 -7.79
N LEU A 275 -12.49 -15.64 -8.33
CA LEU A 275 -13.09 -16.21 -9.54
C LEU A 275 -14.44 -16.90 -9.30
N HIS A 276 -14.71 -17.33 -8.07
CA HIS A 276 -15.87 -18.13 -7.70
C HIS A 276 -16.68 -17.46 -6.59
N PRO A 277 -17.55 -16.48 -6.92
CA PRO A 277 -18.41 -15.78 -5.96
C PRO A 277 -19.23 -16.71 -5.08
N GLU A 278 -19.67 -17.85 -5.61
CA GLU A 278 -20.45 -18.87 -4.90
C GLU A 278 -19.70 -19.45 -3.69
N ILE A 279 -18.37 -19.47 -3.72
CA ILE A 279 -17.54 -19.93 -2.59
C ILE A 279 -17.54 -18.87 -1.49
N ARG A 280 -17.51 -17.57 -1.85
CA ARG A 280 -17.60 -16.46 -0.90
C ARG A 280 -18.98 -16.40 -0.23
N GLU A 281 -20.04 -16.57 -1.02
CA GLU A 281 -21.43 -16.57 -0.55
C GLU A 281 -21.69 -17.69 0.46
N ARG A 282 -21.16 -18.90 0.22
CA ARG A 282 -21.22 -20.02 1.19
C ARG A 282 -20.54 -19.72 2.52
N ARG A 283 -19.58 -18.79 2.56
CA ARG A 283 -18.94 -18.30 3.78
C ARG A 283 -19.67 -17.11 4.41
N GLY A 284 -20.81 -16.69 3.84
CA GLY A 284 -21.59 -15.54 4.30
C GLY A 284 -21.15 -14.19 3.72
N PHE A 285 -20.34 -14.18 2.67
CA PHE A 285 -19.89 -12.95 1.99
C PHE A 285 -20.56 -12.80 0.64
N ASP A 286 -21.75 -12.19 0.61
CA ASP A 286 -22.47 -11.81 -0.61
C ASP A 286 -22.12 -10.35 -0.99
N LEU A 287 -21.60 -10.16 -2.20
CA LEU A 287 -21.22 -8.85 -2.75
C LEU A 287 -22.37 -8.16 -3.52
N THR A 288 -23.49 -8.85 -3.76
CA THR A 288 -24.66 -8.30 -4.48
C THR A 288 -25.55 -7.42 -3.60
N THR A 289 -25.43 -7.58 -2.28
CA THR A 289 -25.97 -6.63 -1.33
C THR A 289 -24.97 -5.47 -1.20
N VAL A 290 -25.28 -4.30 -1.79
CA VAL A 290 -24.47 -3.08 -1.68
C VAL A 290 -24.53 -2.56 -0.23
N GLY A 291 -23.87 -3.27 0.66
CA GLY A 291 -23.52 -2.82 2.00
C GLY A 291 -22.12 -2.25 1.92
N ILE A 292 -22.00 -0.96 2.23
CA ILE A 292 -20.72 -0.33 2.52
C ILE A 292 -20.13 -1.13 3.69
N PHE A 293 -19.18 -2.03 3.40
CA PHE A 293 -18.31 -2.56 4.45
C PHE A 293 -17.39 -1.42 4.82
N ILE A 294 -17.80 -0.68 5.85
CA ILE A 294 -16.92 0.19 6.60
C ILE A 294 -15.83 -0.74 7.13
N GLN A 295 -14.62 -0.59 6.60
CA GLN A 295 -13.42 -1.03 7.28
C GLN A 295 -13.46 -0.31 8.62
N HIS A 296 -13.96 -1.00 9.65
CA HIS A 296 -13.80 -0.55 11.03
C HIS A 296 -12.31 -0.58 11.29
N GLY A 297 -11.63 0.54 10.99
CA GLY A 297 -10.52 0.96 11.82
C GLY A 297 -11.10 0.97 13.23
N ASN A 298 -10.58 0.10 14.08
CA ASN A 298 -10.82 0.24 15.50
C ASN A 298 -10.38 1.66 15.88
N TYR A 299 -11.29 2.34 16.57
CA TYR A 299 -11.14 3.64 17.22
C TYR A 299 -9.78 3.79 17.92
#